data_AF-A0A6L6G8T3-F1
#
_entry.id   AF-A0A6L6G8T3-F1
#
_cell.length_a   1.000
_cell.length_b   1.000
_cell.length_c   1.000
_cell.angle_alpha   90.00
_cell.angle_beta   90.00
_cell.angle_gamma   90.00
#
_symmetry.space_group_name_H-M   'P 1'
#
loop_
_entity.id
_entity.type
_entity.pdbx_description
1 polymer ?
#
loop_
_entity_poly.entity_id
_entity_poly.type
_entity_poly.pdbx_seq_one_letter_code
_entity_poly.pdbx_strand_id
1 'polypeptide(L)'
;MTESLVLPQIKAIIAEVNQKRAALADYKIKLDAAEQELEDAKIAREQNFSFETDKVVVEKEGFVNRIKRRYLEETQSFENNLPKKVKLVEELFDKYVREMWVKDPSVRELETQVINSFKQTVELLNQYQEKPGLLKASLLPNVVDADFKNAFKGQMSFIGVNTYILANKVPIGYNTYQELYNAGRQLGVNFE
;
A
#
# COMPACT_ATOMS: atom_id res chain seq x y z
N MET A 1 17.80 -15.78 -1.90
CA MET A 1 16.63 -15.06 -1.32
C MET A 1 17.10 -13.67 -0.95
N THR A 2 16.63 -12.63 -1.61
CA THR A 2 16.94 -11.25 -1.19
C THR A 2 16.11 -10.93 0.03
N GLU A 3 16.77 -10.79 1.18
CA GLU A 3 16.16 -10.41 2.45
C GLU A 3 15.42 -9.07 2.35
N SER A 4 14.42 -8.86 3.19
CA SER A 4 13.70 -7.58 3.25
C SER A 4 14.60 -6.49 3.81
N LEU A 5 14.57 -5.32 3.18
CA LEU A 5 15.33 -4.15 3.65
C LEU A 5 14.61 -3.43 4.81
N VAL A 6 13.29 -3.63 4.92
CA VAL A 6 12.42 -2.89 5.84
C VAL A 6 12.09 -3.67 7.11
N LEU A 7 11.97 -4.99 7.04
CA LEU A 7 11.69 -5.84 8.20
C LEU A 7 12.67 -5.64 9.38
N PRO A 8 14.00 -5.51 9.16
CA PRO A 8 14.93 -5.24 10.25
C PRO A 8 14.65 -3.91 10.96
N GLN A 9 14.21 -2.88 10.22
CA GLN A 9 13.91 -1.55 10.77
C GLN A 9 12.66 -1.59 11.65
N ILE A 10 11.61 -2.30 11.22
CA ILE A 10 10.41 -2.54 12.02
C ILE A 10 10.79 -3.26 13.33
N LYS A 11 11.59 -4.32 13.24
CA LYS A 11 12.05 -5.08 14.42
C LYS A 11 12.87 -4.21 15.38
N ALA A 12 13.72 -3.32 14.86
CA ALA A 12 14.50 -2.40 15.68
C ALA A 12 13.62 -1.41 16.46
N ILE A 13 12.55 -0.88 15.85
CA ILE A 13 11.60 0.01 16.53
C ILE A 13 10.87 -0.73 17.66
N ILE A 14 10.40 -1.95 17.39
CA ILE A 14 9.72 -2.78 18.39
C ILE A 14 10.67 -3.09 19.56
N ALA A 15 11.93 -3.43 19.26
CA ALA A 15 12.95 -3.68 20.27
C ALA A 15 13.20 -2.44 21.15
N GLU A 16 13.33 -1.24 20.56
CA GLU A 16 13.50 0.01 21.31
C GLU A 16 12.31 0.26 22.25
N VAL A 17 11.08 0.07 21.77
CA VAL A 17 9.86 0.24 22.58
C VAL A 17 9.83 -0.73 23.75
N ASN A 18 10.15 -2.01 23.51
CA ASN A 18 10.18 -3.03 24.56
C ASN A 18 11.29 -2.77 25.58
N GLN A 19 12.46 -2.31 25.14
CA GLN A 19 13.56 -1.93 26.04
C GLN A 19 13.15 -0.78 26.96
N LYS A 20 12.47 0.25 26.42
CA LYS A 20 11.96 1.38 27.22
C LYS A 20 10.88 0.94 28.22
N ARG A 21 9.97 0.04 27.82
CA ARG A 21 8.98 -0.54 28.74
C ARG A 21 9.64 -1.30 29.89
N ALA A 22 10.63 -2.13 29.59
CA ALA A 22 11.38 -2.87 30.61
C ALA A 22 12.10 -1.91 31.58
N ALA A 23 12.75 -0.87 31.06
CA ALA A 23 13.41 0.14 31.89
C ALA A 23 12.42 0.89 32.81
N LEU A 24 11.23 1.24 32.32
CA LEU A 24 10.18 1.87 33.14
C LEU A 24 9.64 0.92 34.21
N ALA A 25 9.47 -0.37 33.89
CA ALA A 25 9.05 -1.38 34.86
C ALA A 25 10.09 -1.56 35.97
N ASP A 26 11.37 -1.67 35.61
CA ASP A 26 12.48 -1.73 36.58
C ASP A 26 12.54 -0.47 37.45
N TYR A 27 12.26 0.69 36.86
CA TYR A 27 12.24 1.95 37.61
C TYR A 27 11.07 2.00 38.59
N LYS A 28 9.90 1.50 38.19
CA LYS A 28 8.73 1.39 39.07
C LYS A 28 9.01 0.49 40.28
N ILE A 29 9.64 -0.67 40.08
CA ILE A 29 10.04 -1.57 41.17
C ILE A 29 10.94 -0.85 42.18
N LYS A 30 11.91 -0.05 41.70
CA LYS A 30 12.80 0.73 42.58
C LYS A 30 12.07 1.84 43.33
N LEU A 31 11.09 2.49 42.70
CA LEU A 31 10.25 3.49 43.34
C LEU A 31 9.39 2.84 44.45
N ASP A 32 8.77 1.68 44.17
CA ASP A 32 7.94 0.97 45.13
C ASP A 32 8.75 0.52 46.35
N ALA A 33 9.98 0.02 46.13
CA ALA A 33 10.90 -0.30 47.22
C ALA A 33 11.26 0.93 48.07
N ALA A 34 11.54 2.08 47.43
CA ALA A 34 11.85 3.31 48.13
C ALA A 34 10.65 3.89 48.91
N GLU A 35 9.43 3.77 48.36
CA GLU A 35 8.19 4.13 49.05
C GLU A 35 7.96 3.23 50.28
N GLN A 36 8.23 1.92 50.16
CA GLN A 36 8.14 0.99 51.31
C GLN A 36 9.18 1.32 52.40
N GLU A 37 10.44 1.55 52.04
CA GLU A 37 11.47 1.90 53.00
C GLU A 37 11.20 3.24 53.72
N LEU A 38 10.52 4.17 53.05
CA LEU A 38 10.06 5.41 53.67
C LEU A 38 8.97 5.14 54.71
N GLU A 39 8.02 4.27 54.39
CA GLU A 39 6.96 3.89 55.31
C GLU A 39 7.51 3.21 56.57
N ASP A 40 8.46 2.28 56.40
CA ASP A 40 9.15 1.63 57.52
C ASP A 40 9.87 2.66 58.41
N ALA A 41 10.49 3.68 57.82
CA ALA A 41 11.14 4.77 58.57
C ALA A 41 10.14 5.64 59.34
N LYS A 42 8.95 5.90 58.78
CA LYS A 42 7.88 6.63 59.47
C LYS A 42 7.38 5.84 60.68
N ILE A 43 7.15 4.55 60.53
CA ILE A 43 6.76 3.64 61.62
C ILE A 43 7.83 3.65 62.72
N ALA A 44 9.12 3.55 62.36
CA ALA A 44 10.21 3.58 63.33
C ALA A 44 10.27 4.91 64.12
N ARG A 45 10.06 6.04 63.44
CA ARG A 45 9.98 7.36 64.07
C ARG A 45 8.78 7.48 65.03
N GLU A 46 7.63 6.93 64.65
CA GLU A 46 6.44 6.90 65.50
C GLU A 46 6.65 6.06 66.77
N GLN A 47 7.37 4.93 66.65
CA GLN A 47 7.69 4.07 67.78
C GLN A 47 8.74 4.69 68.73
N ASN A 48 9.74 5.39 68.18
CA ASN A 48 10.79 6.04 68.97
C ASN A 48 11.23 7.36 68.34
N PHE A 49 10.57 8.44 68.74
CA PHE A 49 10.87 9.76 68.20
C PHE A 49 12.24 10.27 68.69
N SER A 50 13.10 10.61 67.74
CA SER A 50 14.40 11.25 67.96
C SER A 50 14.75 12.12 66.75
N PHE A 51 15.69 13.05 66.92
CA PHE A 51 16.19 13.85 65.81
C PHE A 51 16.79 12.99 64.68
N GLU A 52 17.43 11.87 65.02
CA GLU A 52 18.00 10.97 64.02
C GLU A 52 16.90 10.22 63.24
N THR A 53 15.87 9.72 63.91
CA THR A 53 14.74 9.04 63.24
C THR A 53 13.91 10.00 62.39
N ASP A 54 13.74 11.26 62.82
CA ASP A 54 13.08 12.30 62.02
C ASP A 54 13.90 12.70 60.79
N LYS A 55 15.22 12.86 60.94
CA LYS A 55 16.13 13.16 59.83
C LYS A 55 16.09 12.08 58.74
N VAL A 56 16.09 10.80 59.12
CA VAL A 56 16.00 9.68 58.16
C VAL A 56 14.69 9.73 57.35
N VAL A 57 13.57 10.05 57.99
CA VAL A 57 12.28 10.22 57.31
C VAL A 57 12.38 11.36 56.29
N VAL A 58 12.85 12.53 56.68
CA VAL A 58 12.98 13.70 55.79
C VAL A 58 13.88 13.41 54.58
N GLU A 59 15.00 12.72 54.79
CA GLU A 59 15.92 12.33 53.70
C GLU A 59 15.25 11.36 52.72
N LYS A 60 14.55 10.35 53.22
CA LYS A 60 13.81 9.38 52.40
C LYS A 60 12.62 10.02 51.68
N GLU A 61 11.87 10.93 52.31
CA GLU A 61 10.80 11.69 51.65
C GLU A 61 11.35 12.51 50.48
N GLY A 62 12.46 13.22 50.69
CA GLY A 62 13.14 13.97 49.64
C GLY A 62 13.59 13.06 48.49
N PHE A 63 14.12 11.88 48.80
CA PHE A 63 14.56 10.90 47.80
C PHE A 63 13.39 10.32 46.99
N VAL A 64 12.34 9.84 47.66
CA VAL A 64 11.13 9.29 47.03
C VAL A 64 10.49 10.33 46.12
N ASN A 65 10.35 11.58 46.57
CA ASN A 65 9.77 12.66 45.76
C ASN A 65 10.57 12.92 44.47
N ARG A 66 11.91 12.90 44.54
CA ARG A 66 12.77 13.06 43.36
C ARG A 66 12.61 11.90 42.37
N ILE A 67 12.61 10.66 42.86
CA ILE A 67 12.46 9.48 42.01
C ILE A 67 11.07 9.44 41.37
N LYS A 68 10.02 9.69 42.16
CA LYS A 68 8.64 9.71 41.71
C LYS A 68 8.43 10.72 40.59
N ARG A 69 8.96 11.94 40.75
CA ARG A 69 8.90 12.96 39.69
C ARG A 69 9.57 12.47 38.41
N ARG A 70 10.77 11.91 38.50
CA ARG A 70 11.51 11.42 37.33
C ARG A 70 10.80 10.25 36.65
N TYR A 71 10.23 9.32 37.42
CA TYR A 71 9.43 8.22 36.90
C TYR A 71 8.21 8.73 36.10
N LEU A 72 7.49 9.72 36.63
CA LEU A 72 6.36 10.33 35.94
C LEU A 72 6.78 11.03 34.65
N GLU A 73 7.86 11.80 34.67
CA GLU A 73 8.41 12.50 33.49
C GLU A 73 8.79 11.50 32.38
N GLU A 74 9.50 10.43 32.72
CA GLU A 74 9.90 9.39 31.75
C GLU A 74 8.70 8.61 31.21
N THR A 75 7.71 8.32 32.07
CA THR A 75 6.47 7.63 31.66
C THR A 75 5.69 8.48 30.67
N GLN A 76 5.48 9.76 30.99
CA GLN A 76 4.78 10.69 30.11
C GLN A 76 5.54 10.90 28.79
N SER A 77 6.87 11.00 28.82
CA SER A 77 7.71 11.08 27.62
C SER A 77 7.57 9.83 26.75
N PHE A 78 7.56 8.64 27.36
CA PHE A 78 7.37 7.39 26.64
C PHE A 78 5.98 7.30 26.00
N GLU A 79 4.93 7.61 26.75
CA GLU A 79 3.53 7.59 26.27
C GLU A 79 3.31 8.59 25.14
N ASN A 80 3.86 9.80 25.24
CA ASN A 80 3.77 10.82 24.18
C ASN A 80 4.50 10.41 22.89
N ASN A 81 5.54 9.60 22.99
CA ASN A 81 6.33 9.15 21.84
C ASN A 81 5.81 7.85 21.22
N LEU A 82 5.04 7.06 21.96
CA LEU A 82 4.54 5.75 21.50
C LEU A 82 3.70 5.85 20.21
N PRO A 83 2.73 6.79 20.07
CA PRO A 83 1.97 6.95 18.83
C PRO A 83 2.85 7.23 17.61
N LYS A 84 3.92 8.02 17.77
CA LYS A 84 4.85 8.31 16.68
C LYS A 84 5.60 7.06 16.23
N LYS A 85 5.99 6.19 17.16
CA LYS A 85 6.64 4.91 16.87
C LYS A 85 5.69 3.95 16.15
N VAL A 86 4.41 3.89 16.56
CA VAL A 86 3.37 3.10 15.87
C VAL A 86 3.20 3.57 14.43
N LYS A 87 3.01 4.87 14.22
CA LYS A 87 2.88 5.45 12.87
C LYS A 87 4.08 5.10 11.97
N LEU A 88 5.29 5.17 12.51
CA LEU A 88 6.50 4.79 11.76
C LEU A 88 6.48 3.31 11.39
N VAL A 89 6.01 2.42 12.27
CA VAL A 89 5.85 1.00 11.94
C VAL A 89 4.81 0.79 10.85
N GLU A 90 3.68 1.50 10.88
CA GLU A 90 2.64 1.43 9.83
C GLU A 90 3.20 1.84 8.47
N GLU A 91 3.91 2.97 8.40
CA GLU A 91 4.54 3.45 7.16
C GLU A 91 5.59 2.47 6.61
N LEU A 92 6.34 1.80 7.49
CA LEU A 92 7.29 0.77 7.11
C LEU A 92 6.59 -0.54 6.71
N PHE A 93 5.45 -0.86 7.32
CA PHE A 93 4.68 -2.06 7.01
C PHE A 93 4.14 -2.00 5.58
N ASP A 94 3.62 -0.86 5.13
CA ASP A 94 3.18 -0.69 3.73
C ASP A 94 4.31 -0.94 2.73
N LYS A 95 5.52 -0.49 3.05
CA LYS A 95 6.71 -0.75 2.22
C LYS A 95 7.08 -2.22 2.24
N TYR A 96 7.01 -2.86 3.40
CA TYR A 96 7.26 -4.29 3.55
C TYR A 96 6.26 -5.13 2.73
N VAL A 97 4.97 -4.78 2.76
CA VAL A 97 3.94 -5.42 1.92
C VAL A 97 4.30 -5.32 0.45
N ARG A 98 4.74 -4.15 -0.05
CA ARG A 98 5.18 -3.98 -1.44
C ARG A 98 6.40 -4.84 -1.79
N GLU A 99 7.39 -4.92 -0.90
CA GLU A 99 8.56 -5.79 -1.11
C GLU A 99 8.17 -7.26 -1.23
N MET A 100 7.21 -7.71 -0.42
CA MET A 100 6.73 -9.08 -0.43
C MET A 100 5.81 -9.35 -1.62
N TRP A 101 4.94 -8.41 -1.97
CA TRP A 101 4.06 -8.46 -3.14
C TRP A 101 4.84 -8.77 -4.43
N VAL A 102 5.93 -8.04 -4.68
CA VAL A 102 6.76 -8.24 -5.88
C VAL A 102 7.48 -9.60 -5.88
N LYS A 103 7.66 -10.23 -4.71
CA LYS A 103 8.32 -11.53 -4.57
C LYS A 103 7.34 -12.70 -4.56
N ASP A 104 6.05 -12.43 -4.35
CA ASP A 104 5.03 -13.46 -4.24
C ASP A 104 4.78 -14.13 -5.61
N PRO A 105 4.99 -15.45 -5.74
CA PRO A 105 4.79 -16.16 -7.00
C PRO A 105 3.34 -16.10 -7.51
N SER A 106 2.35 -16.15 -6.62
CA SER A 106 0.94 -16.10 -6.99
C SER A 106 0.54 -14.73 -7.54
N VAL A 107 1.10 -13.66 -6.96
CA VAL A 107 0.92 -12.30 -7.48
C VAL A 107 1.54 -12.16 -8.87
N ARG A 108 2.74 -12.68 -9.09
CA ARG A 108 3.40 -12.66 -10.42
C ARG A 108 2.62 -13.46 -11.45
N GLU A 109 2.07 -14.60 -11.05
CA GLU A 109 1.22 -15.42 -11.91
C GLU A 109 -0.04 -14.65 -12.29
N LEU A 110 -0.72 -14.03 -11.33
CA LEU A 110 -1.89 -13.20 -11.59
C LEU A 110 -1.57 -12.01 -12.50
N GLU A 111 -0.46 -11.31 -12.26
CA GLU A 111 0.00 -10.21 -13.11
C GLU A 111 0.22 -10.69 -14.56
N THR A 112 0.84 -11.86 -14.74
CA THR A 112 1.04 -12.48 -16.05
C THR A 112 -0.29 -12.83 -16.72
N GLN A 113 -1.24 -13.41 -15.96
CA GLN A 113 -2.58 -13.75 -16.48
C GLN A 113 -3.36 -12.50 -16.90
N VAL A 114 -3.30 -11.42 -16.12
CA VAL A 114 -3.91 -10.13 -16.45
C VAL A 114 -3.33 -9.58 -17.76
N ILE A 115 -2.00 -9.54 -17.88
CA ILE A 115 -1.33 -9.08 -19.11
C ILE A 115 -1.75 -9.92 -20.32
N ASN A 116 -1.79 -11.25 -20.18
CA ASN A 116 -2.19 -12.15 -21.27
C ASN A 116 -3.66 -11.96 -21.67
N SER A 117 -4.56 -11.77 -20.69
CA SER A 117 -5.98 -11.47 -20.94
C SER A 117 -6.15 -10.15 -21.70
N PHE A 118 -5.37 -9.11 -21.36
CA PHE A 118 -5.36 -7.86 -22.10
C PHE A 118 -4.86 -8.03 -23.54
N LYS A 119 -3.77 -8.78 -23.76
CA LYS A 119 -3.29 -9.11 -25.11
C LYS A 119 -4.39 -9.75 -25.97
N GLN A 120 -5.02 -10.79 -25.44
CA GLN A 120 -6.11 -11.48 -26.13
C GLN A 120 -7.31 -10.56 -26.42
N THR A 121 -7.64 -9.68 -25.47
CA THR A 121 -8.73 -8.72 -25.65
C THR A 121 -8.43 -7.77 -26.82
N VAL A 122 -7.20 -7.27 -26.94
CA VAL A 122 -6.83 -6.38 -28.04
C VAL A 122 -6.77 -7.11 -29.37
N GLU A 123 -6.28 -8.35 -29.42
CA GLU A 123 -6.34 -9.19 -30.63
C GLU A 123 -7.77 -9.36 -31.13
N LEU A 124 -8.71 -9.68 -30.24
CA LEU A 124 -10.13 -9.80 -30.58
C LEU A 124 -10.74 -8.48 -31.05
N LEU A 125 -10.37 -7.36 -30.43
CA LEU A 125 -10.81 -6.02 -30.85
C LEU A 125 -10.32 -5.68 -32.26
N ASN A 126 -9.05 -5.98 -32.57
CA ASN A 126 -8.50 -5.77 -33.91
C ASN A 126 -9.24 -6.63 -34.95
N GLN A 127 -9.42 -7.93 -34.68
CA GLN A 127 -10.19 -8.82 -35.55
C GLN A 127 -11.61 -8.33 -35.79
N TYR A 128 -12.26 -7.80 -34.74
CA TYR A 128 -13.60 -7.24 -34.83
C TYR A 128 -13.66 -5.98 -35.68
N GLN A 129 -12.69 -5.07 -35.55
CA GLN A 129 -12.60 -3.85 -36.35
C GLN A 129 -12.33 -4.10 -37.84
N GLU A 130 -11.70 -5.21 -38.20
CA GLU A 130 -11.47 -5.60 -39.60
C GLU A 130 -12.74 -6.13 -40.29
N LYS A 131 -13.69 -6.71 -39.53
CA LYS A 131 -14.89 -7.38 -40.09
C LYS A 131 -15.71 -6.55 -41.08
N PRO A 132 -15.99 -5.26 -40.87
CA PRO A 132 -16.80 -4.49 -41.81
C PRO A 132 -16.13 -4.32 -43.17
N GLY A 133 -14.80 -4.17 -43.20
CA GLY A 133 -14.03 -4.11 -44.45
C GLY A 133 -14.15 -5.42 -45.22
N LEU A 134 -13.97 -6.55 -44.53
CA LEU A 134 -14.12 -7.89 -45.11
C LEU A 134 -15.53 -8.16 -45.63
N LEU A 135 -16.55 -7.83 -44.82
CA LEU A 135 -17.97 -7.99 -45.20
C LEU A 135 -18.34 -7.14 -46.41
N LYS A 136 -17.83 -5.91 -46.46
CA LYS A 136 -18.06 -5.03 -47.60
C LYS A 136 -17.45 -5.60 -48.88
N ALA A 137 -16.23 -6.11 -48.81
CA ALA A 137 -15.55 -6.71 -49.96
C ALA A 137 -16.31 -7.93 -50.49
N SER A 138 -16.87 -8.77 -49.60
CA SER A 138 -17.63 -9.95 -50.00
C SER A 138 -19.01 -9.63 -50.59
N LEU A 139 -19.64 -8.52 -50.17
CA LEU A 139 -20.96 -8.11 -50.66
C LEU A 139 -20.91 -7.22 -51.91
N LEU A 140 -19.77 -6.60 -52.22
CA LEU A 140 -19.63 -5.70 -53.37
C LEU A 140 -20.08 -6.34 -54.70
N PRO A 141 -19.76 -7.62 -55.02
CA PRO A 141 -20.18 -8.25 -56.27
C PRO A 141 -21.70 -8.41 -56.42
N ASN A 142 -22.45 -8.43 -55.31
CA ASN A 142 -23.91 -8.54 -55.34
C ASN A 142 -24.58 -7.24 -55.82
N VAL A 143 -23.84 -6.14 -55.83
CA VAL A 143 -24.34 -4.81 -56.21
C VAL A 143 -23.66 -4.31 -57.50
N VAL A 144 -22.37 -4.62 -57.67
CA VAL A 144 -21.57 -4.23 -58.85
C VAL A 144 -21.51 -5.39 -59.85
N ASP A 145 -22.68 -5.77 -60.34
CA ASP A 145 -22.86 -6.81 -61.35
C ASP A 145 -22.80 -6.25 -62.79
N ALA A 146 -23.17 -7.07 -63.78
CA ALA A 146 -23.15 -6.66 -65.19
C ALA A 146 -24.18 -5.56 -65.50
N ASP A 147 -25.36 -5.62 -64.89
CA ASP A 147 -26.44 -4.64 -65.10
C ASP A 147 -26.04 -3.28 -64.52
N PHE A 148 -25.47 -3.28 -63.31
CA PHE A 148 -24.88 -2.07 -62.72
C PHE A 148 -23.81 -1.46 -63.65
N LYS A 149 -22.86 -2.28 -64.13
CA LYS A 149 -21.78 -1.79 -65.01
C LYS A 149 -22.30 -1.22 -66.33
N ASN A 150 -23.38 -1.76 -66.86
CA ASN A 150 -24.01 -1.25 -68.08
C ASN A 150 -24.78 0.05 -67.81
N ALA A 151 -25.56 0.11 -66.73
CA ALA A 151 -26.34 1.28 -66.33
C ALA A 151 -25.47 2.50 -66.01
N PHE A 152 -24.29 2.29 -65.42
CA PHE A 152 -23.37 3.36 -65.02
C PHE A 152 -22.11 3.44 -65.88
N LYS A 153 -22.17 2.93 -67.12
CA LYS A 153 -21.04 2.92 -68.06
C LYS A 153 -20.54 4.34 -68.34
N GLY A 154 -19.23 4.56 -68.21
CA GLY A 154 -18.58 5.87 -68.38
C GLY A 154 -18.37 6.66 -67.07
N GLN A 155 -18.90 6.19 -65.95
CA GLN A 155 -18.54 6.72 -64.63
C GLN A 155 -17.24 6.08 -64.11
N MET A 156 -16.35 6.89 -63.52
CA MET A 156 -15.02 6.45 -63.07
C MET A 156 -14.93 6.06 -61.58
N SER A 157 -15.99 6.24 -60.78
CA SER A 157 -15.94 5.87 -59.36
C SER A 157 -17.31 5.52 -58.76
N PHE A 158 -17.41 4.34 -58.13
CA PHE A 158 -18.46 4.03 -57.17
C PHE A 158 -17.96 4.40 -55.76
N ILE A 159 -18.39 5.56 -55.23
CA ILE A 159 -17.93 6.11 -53.94
C ILE A 159 -18.29 5.18 -52.76
N GLY A 160 -19.26 4.29 -52.95
CA GLY A 160 -19.66 3.27 -51.98
C GLY A 160 -18.53 2.34 -51.55
N VAL A 161 -17.38 2.30 -52.25
CA VAL A 161 -16.21 1.44 -51.93
C VAL A 161 -15.24 2.07 -50.91
N ASN A 162 -15.47 3.28 -50.38
CA ASN A 162 -14.57 3.82 -49.35
C ASN A 162 -14.62 3.00 -48.03
N THR A 163 -13.61 2.17 -47.79
CA THR A 163 -13.52 1.16 -46.70
C THR A 163 -13.59 1.80 -45.31
N TYR A 164 -13.17 3.05 -45.20
CA TYR A 164 -13.14 3.82 -43.96
C TYR A 164 -14.52 4.04 -43.29
N ILE A 165 -15.60 4.12 -44.07
CA ILE A 165 -16.89 4.63 -43.55
C ILE A 165 -17.62 3.61 -42.66
N LEU A 166 -17.43 2.31 -42.90
CA LEU A 166 -18.07 1.26 -42.09
C LEU A 166 -17.28 0.89 -40.83
N ALA A 167 -15.94 1.00 -40.86
CA ALA A 167 -15.09 0.78 -39.68
C ALA A 167 -15.43 1.75 -38.53
N ASN A 168 -15.82 2.99 -38.86
CA ASN A 168 -16.26 3.99 -37.88
C ASN A 168 -17.72 3.82 -37.42
N LYS A 169 -18.47 2.84 -37.96
CA LYS A 169 -19.87 2.57 -37.60
C LYS A 169 -20.08 1.26 -36.82
N VAL A 170 -18.99 0.59 -36.45
CA VAL A 170 -19.02 -0.67 -35.68
C VAL A 170 -19.36 -0.40 -34.20
N PRO A 171 -20.19 -1.23 -33.53
CA PRO A 171 -20.76 -0.97 -32.20
C PRO A 171 -19.83 -0.61 -31.04
N ILE A 172 -18.56 -1.03 -31.06
CA ILE A 172 -17.59 -0.55 -30.07
C ILE A 172 -17.12 0.82 -30.54
N GLY A 173 -17.69 1.87 -29.95
CA GLY A 173 -17.36 3.25 -30.28
C GLY A 173 -15.85 3.48 -30.28
N TYR A 174 -15.37 4.28 -31.22
CA TYR A 174 -13.94 4.58 -31.39
C TYR A 174 -13.25 4.98 -30.08
N ASN A 175 -13.93 5.74 -29.23
CA ASN A 175 -13.41 6.16 -27.93
C ASN A 175 -13.17 4.97 -26.98
N THR A 176 -14.13 4.05 -26.89
CA THR A 176 -14.02 2.84 -26.07
C THR A 176 -12.86 1.96 -26.53
N TYR A 177 -12.66 1.85 -27.86
CA TYR A 177 -11.49 1.16 -28.40
C TYR A 177 -10.18 1.84 -28.00
N GLN A 178 -10.08 3.17 -28.15
CA GLN A 178 -8.88 3.92 -27.82
C GLN A 178 -8.54 3.82 -26.31
N GLU A 179 -9.55 3.87 -25.44
CA GLU A 179 -9.37 3.71 -24.00
C GLU A 179 -8.83 2.31 -23.65
N LEU A 180 -9.41 1.25 -24.21
CA LEU A 180 -8.95 -0.13 -24.00
C LEU A 180 -7.54 -0.36 -24.54
N TYR A 181 -7.25 0.17 -25.74
CA TYR A 181 -5.94 0.08 -26.37
C TYR A 181 -4.86 0.81 -25.55
N ASN A 182 -5.17 2.01 -25.05
CA ASN A 182 -4.25 2.78 -24.21
C ASN A 182 -4.01 2.14 -22.85
N ALA A 183 -5.05 1.57 -22.22
CA ALA A 183 -4.92 0.83 -20.96
C ALA A 183 -3.97 -0.37 -21.14
N GLY A 184 -4.09 -1.12 -22.24
CA GLY A 184 -3.18 -2.21 -22.54
C GLY A 184 -1.72 -1.76 -22.72
N ARG A 185 -1.47 -0.61 -23.36
CA ARG A 185 -0.10 -0.06 -23.48
C ARG A 185 0.49 0.34 -22.12
N GLN A 186 -0.32 0.92 -21.24
CA GLN A 186 0.12 1.27 -19.89
C GLN A 186 0.49 0.03 -19.05
N LEU A 187 -0.13 -1.12 -19.34
CA LEU A 187 0.21 -2.41 -18.75
C LEU A 187 1.44 -3.08 -19.37
N GLY A 188 2.15 -2.39 -20.27
CA GLY A 188 3.35 -2.93 -20.93
C GLY A 188 3.04 -3.98 -22.01
N VAL A 189 1.80 -4.02 -22.50
CA VAL A 189 1.48 -4.85 -23.67
C VAL A 189 2.07 -4.19 -24.93
N ASN A 190 3.04 -4.86 -25.54
CA ASN A 190 3.53 -4.49 -26.87
C ASN A 190 2.55 -5.02 -27.92
N PHE A 191 1.88 -4.10 -28.60
CA PHE A 191 1.06 -4.36 -29.78
C PHE A 191 1.94 -4.17 -31.02
N GLU A 192 2.79 -5.16 -31.31
CA GLU A 192 3.51 -5.27 -32.58
C GLU A 192 2.71 -6.10 -33.58
#